data_AF-A0A924ZQ82-F1
#
_entry.id   AF-A0A924ZQ82-F1
#
_cell.length_a   1.000
_cell.length_b   1.000
_cell.length_c   1.000
_cell.angle_alpha   90.00
_cell.angle_beta   90.00
_cell.angle_gamma   90.00
#
_symmetry.space_group_name_H-M   'P 1'
#
loop_
_entity.id
_entity.type
_entity.pdbx_description
1 polymer ?
#
loop_
_entity_poly.entity_id
_entity_poly.type
_entity_poly.pdbx_seq_one_letter_code
_entity_poly.pdbx_strand_id
1 'polypeptide(L)'
;MQFSAIHSFIINKLWLELPVSLTYHNVAHTEKVVEAAMLIAGDEGLNEEDRIILTTAALFHDTGFINGPEKHEERSCQLAREFLPSHEYSDQQIDEICRLIMATKTPCKPKDHLEEIMCDADLAYLGTDTFVTVSAHLYQEMKHLKNVTEIEGWPETQIQFLRDHQFFTQSAIVRYANKKEANFSNLLKNYKPALNGTIHRDSGFFIQDYFLIVTGVIIAGFALKGFLVPNNFFDGGITGISLLLHELYHFNLAYIIVIANIPFIVLSYFGVNLKFAVKTFFCVILLAVCLLYFPYPIITTDKLLISIFGGFFLGIGVGLTMRAGCALDGVEILALFTIKKTSFTITEIILAINVLIFSVAALRFGMETALYSILTYFTASKTVDYVIEGIEAYTGVTIISGQSDLMKERLVNQLGRGITVYKGERGFLPGNFHQSSNCDIIFTVVTRLEMRKLKNLVAETDPKAFVFASTIKEATGGILRRRVSH
;
A
#
# COMPACT_ATOMS: atom_id res chain seq x y z
N MET A 1 26.00 10.25 36.92
CA MET A 1 25.48 9.97 35.56
C MET A 1 26.58 9.42 34.67
N GLN A 2 26.59 8.11 34.42
CA GLN A 2 27.63 7.43 33.62
C GLN A 2 27.30 7.38 32.11
N PHE A 3 27.22 8.54 31.44
CA PHE A 3 26.76 8.63 30.04
C PHE A 3 27.51 7.73 29.04
N SER A 4 28.85 7.72 29.05
CA SER A 4 29.65 6.96 28.08
C SER A 4 29.43 5.44 28.14
N ALA A 5 29.18 4.92 29.36
CA ALA A 5 28.86 3.50 29.55
C ALA A 5 27.48 3.17 28.95
N ILE A 6 26.48 4.03 29.20
CA ILE A 6 25.13 3.86 28.67
C ILE A 6 25.10 4.00 27.15
N HIS A 7 25.81 4.98 26.60
CA HIS A 7 25.94 5.18 25.16
C HIS A 7 26.38 3.90 24.46
N SER A 8 27.48 3.31 24.91
CA SER A 8 28.01 2.08 24.30
C SER A 8 27.03 0.91 24.41
N PHE A 9 26.32 0.81 25.54
CA PHE A 9 25.33 -0.24 25.74
C PHE A 9 24.10 -0.08 24.84
N ILE A 10 23.51 1.12 24.79
CA ILE A 10 22.30 1.38 24.00
C ILE A 10 22.57 1.27 22.51
N ILE A 11 23.70 1.78 22.02
CA ILE A 11 24.10 1.64 20.62
C ILE A 11 24.24 0.16 20.24
N ASN A 12 24.89 -0.65 21.07
CA ASN A 12 24.99 -2.09 20.82
C ASN A 12 23.62 -2.78 20.87
N LYS A 13 22.75 -2.41 21.81
CA LYS A 13 21.39 -2.95 21.92
C LYS A 13 20.55 -2.63 20.67
N LEU A 14 20.58 -1.38 20.21
CA LEU A 14 19.90 -0.97 18.99
C LEU A 14 20.44 -1.72 17.77
N TRP A 15 21.77 -1.90 17.68
CA TRP A 15 22.40 -2.63 16.59
C TRP A 15 21.97 -4.11 16.53
N LEU A 16 21.78 -4.75 17.69
CA LEU A 16 21.41 -6.17 17.81
C LEU A 16 19.90 -6.42 17.69
N GLU A 17 19.07 -5.51 18.21
CA GLU A 17 17.65 -5.78 18.44
C GLU A 17 16.70 -4.99 17.52
N LEU A 18 17.15 -3.94 16.84
CA LEU A 18 16.30 -3.24 15.88
C LEU A 18 16.02 -4.12 14.65
N PRO A 19 14.76 -4.17 14.16
CA PRO A 19 14.46 -4.81 12.89
C PRO A 19 15.25 -4.20 11.74
N VAL A 20 15.83 -5.04 10.88
CA VAL A 20 16.60 -4.61 9.68
C VAL A 20 15.77 -3.77 8.71
N SER A 21 14.44 -3.85 8.79
CA SER A 21 13.52 -3.05 7.99
C SER A 21 13.38 -1.60 8.43
N LEU A 22 13.87 -1.22 9.62
CA LEU A 22 13.92 0.17 10.07
C LEU A 22 15.11 0.89 9.44
N THR A 23 14.91 1.40 8.22
CA THR A 23 15.98 2.04 7.46
C THR A 23 16.27 3.48 7.89
N TYR A 24 15.36 4.14 8.62
CA TYR A 24 15.55 5.49 9.17
C TYR A 24 15.75 5.46 10.68
N HIS A 25 14.83 4.87 11.46
CA HIS A 25 14.93 4.82 12.92
C HIS A 25 15.94 3.72 13.33
N ASN A 26 17.22 4.01 13.13
CA ASN A 26 18.34 3.11 13.35
C ASN A 26 19.46 3.78 14.17
N VAL A 27 20.51 3.00 14.45
CA VAL A 27 21.69 3.45 15.19
C VAL A 27 22.28 4.76 14.65
N ALA A 28 22.40 4.89 13.32
CA ALA A 28 22.99 6.07 12.70
C ALA A 28 22.09 7.32 12.85
N HIS A 29 20.77 7.16 12.89
CA HIS A 29 19.86 8.26 13.26
C HIS A 29 20.05 8.64 14.72
N THR A 30 20.03 7.67 15.65
CA THR A 30 20.22 7.93 17.09
C THR A 30 21.52 8.68 17.37
N GLU A 31 22.65 8.25 16.79
CA GLU A 31 23.94 8.93 16.95
C GLU A 31 23.91 10.36 16.41
N LYS A 32 23.24 10.62 15.29
CA LYS A 32 23.09 11.97 14.72
C LYS A 32 22.23 12.88 15.59
N VAL A 33 21.16 12.36 16.20
CA VAL A 33 20.33 13.13 17.13
C VAL A 33 21.13 13.47 18.39
N VAL A 34 21.92 12.53 18.91
CA VAL A 34 22.83 12.75 20.04
C VAL A 34 23.89 13.81 19.71
N GLU A 35 24.49 13.76 18.52
CA GLU A 35 25.45 14.78 18.04
C GLU A 35 24.79 16.16 17.90
N ALA A 36 23.61 16.23 17.27
CA ALA A 36 22.88 17.47 17.09
C ALA A 36 22.48 18.09 18.45
N ALA A 37 22.00 17.27 19.39
CA ALA A 37 21.66 17.71 20.73
C ALA A 37 22.88 18.28 21.47
N MET A 38 24.05 17.63 21.37
CA MET A 38 25.29 18.16 21.95
C MET A 38 25.70 19.51 21.35
N LEU A 39 25.60 19.66 20.04
CA LEU A 39 25.97 20.89 19.33
C LEU A 39 25.04 22.05 19.71
N ILE A 40 23.72 21.84 19.63
CA ILE A 40 22.72 22.85 19.96
C ILE A 40 22.84 23.23 21.44
N ALA A 41 22.98 22.25 22.35
CA ALA A 41 23.17 22.51 23.78
C ALA A 41 24.41 23.37 24.08
N GLY A 42 25.53 23.13 23.37
CA GLY A 42 26.74 23.92 23.50
C GLY A 42 26.56 25.36 23.03
N ASP A 43 25.88 25.55 21.90
CA ASP A 43 25.62 26.88 21.32
C ASP A 43 24.62 27.69 22.16
N GLU A 44 23.63 27.04 22.78
CA GLU A 44 22.64 27.66 23.69
C GLU A 44 23.18 27.85 25.13
N GLY A 45 24.39 27.37 25.43
CA GLY A 45 25.06 27.59 26.72
C GLY A 45 24.47 26.79 27.88
N LEU A 46 23.95 25.59 27.63
CA LEU A 46 23.45 24.70 28.68
C LEU A 46 24.55 24.31 29.67
N ASN A 47 24.18 24.17 30.93
CA ASN A 47 25.09 23.65 31.95
C ASN A 47 25.39 22.15 31.70
N GLU A 48 26.41 21.63 32.39
CA GLU A 48 26.88 20.26 32.18
C GLU A 48 25.83 19.20 32.54
N GLU A 49 25.02 19.43 33.57
CA GLU A 49 24.00 18.50 34.01
C GLU A 49 22.87 18.38 32.98
N ASP A 50 22.31 19.52 32.55
CA ASP A 50 21.25 19.59 31.53
C ASP A 50 21.71 19.02 30.20
N ARG A 51 22.99 19.24 29.84
CA ARG A 51 23.57 18.65 28.63
C ARG A 51 23.58 17.13 28.71
N ILE A 52 23.96 16.54 29.85
CA ILE A 52 23.97 15.08 30.02
C ILE A 52 22.53 14.52 29.99
N ILE A 53 21.58 15.20 30.64
CA ILE A 53 20.15 14.83 30.62
C ILE A 53 19.63 14.81 29.18
N LEU A 54 19.84 15.90 28.44
CA LEU A 54 19.42 16.05 27.05
C LEU A 54 20.04 15.00 26.13
N THR A 55 21.35 14.78 26.22
CA THR A 55 22.01 13.77 25.36
C THR A 55 21.60 12.35 25.72
N THR A 56 21.24 12.10 26.99
CA THR A 56 20.67 10.82 27.41
C THR A 56 19.27 10.64 26.85
N ALA A 57 18.42 11.68 26.86
CA ALA A 57 17.12 11.64 26.19
C ALA A 57 17.26 11.37 24.68
N ALA A 58 18.18 12.07 24.01
CA ALA A 58 18.50 11.83 22.60
C ALA A 58 19.00 10.40 22.33
N LEU A 59 19.75 9.80 23.25
CA LEU A 59 20.20 8.42 23.09
C LEU A 59 19.05 7.41 23.21
N PHE A 60 18.04 7.70 24.02
CA PHE A 60 16.93 6.77 24.29
C PHE A 60 15.69 7.01 23.43
N HIS A 61 15.51 8.17 22.79
CA HIS A 61 14.22 8.59 22.22
C HIS A 61 13.55 7.53 21.32
N ASP A 62 14.33 6.83 20.51
CA ASP A 62 13.87 5.81 19.56
C ASP A 62 14.03 4.36 20.03
N THR A 63 14.52 4.12 21.25
CA THR A 63 14.76 2.75 21.73
C THR A 63 13.50 1.88 21.78
N GLY A 64 12.33 2.49 21.91
CA GLY A 64 11.03 1.81 21.84
C GLY A 64 10.73 1.13 20.49
N PHE A 65 11.40 1.53 19.40
CA PHE A 65 11.26 0.88 18.09
C PHE A 65 11.69 -0.58 18.07
N ILE A 66 12.52 -1.02 19.04
CA ILE A 66 12.85 -2.45 19.24
C ILE A 66 11.57 -3.30 19.34
N ASN A 67 10.50 -2.76 19.93
CA ASN A 67 9.22 -3.45 20.07
C ASN A 67 8.15 -2.96 19.08
N GLY A 68 8.55 -2.21 18.04
CA GLY A 68 7.70 -1.66 17.00
C GLY A 68 7.29 -0.20 17.22
N PRO A 69 6.68 0.43 16.19
CA PRO A 69 6.47 1.88 16.12
C PRO A 69 5.34 2.42 16.99
N GLU A 70 4.36 1.60 17.38
CA GLU A 70 3.23 2.06 18.18
C GLU A 70 3.67 2.44 19.59
N LYS A 71 3.48 3.72 19.98
CA LYS A 71 3.83 4.26 21.31
C LYS A 71 5.31 4.05 21.67
N HIS A 72 6.18 4.21 20.69
CA HIS A 72 7.61 4.00 20.88
C HIS A 72 8.20 4.96 21.92
N GLU A 73 7.76 6.21 22.02
CA GLU A 73 8.28 7.16 23.02
C GLU A 73 7.96 6.71 24.45
N GLU A 74 6.75 6.21 24.70
CA GLU A 74 6.39 5.64 26.00
C GLU A 74 7.25 4.42 26.37
N ARG A 75 7.59 3.59 25.38
CA ARG A 75 8.45 2.41 25.59
C ARG A 75 9.91 2.81 25.78
N SER A 76 10.39 3.82 25.06
CA SER A 76 11.70 4.42 25.28
C SER A 76 11.83 4.93 26.72
N CYS A 77 10.78 5.57 27.24
CA CYS A 77 10.73 5.99 28.65
C CYS A 77 10.74 4.80 29.62
N GLN A 78 10.05 3.69 29.30
CA GLN A 78 10.08 2.47 30.11
C GLN A 78 11.50 1.89 30.17
N LEU A 79 12.17 1.80 29.03
CA LEU A 79 13.55 1.31 28.96
C LEU A 79 14.52 2.23 29.73
N ALA A 80 14.35 3.55 29.61
CA ALA A 80 15.12 4.53 30.37
C ALA A 80 14.94 4.34 31.89
N ARG A 81 13.70 4.17 32.36
CA ARG A 81 13.40 3.91 33.78
C ARG A 81 13.96 2.60 34.30
N GLU A 82 14.06 1.58 33.45
CA GLU A 82 14.66 0.30 33.83
C GLU A 82 16.19 0.41 33.94
N PHE A 83 16.82 1.13 33.01
CA PHE A 83 18.28 1.07 32.84
C PHE A 83 19.05 2.15 33.60
N LEU A 84 18.55 3.39 33.60
CA LEU A 84 19.25 4.55 34.16
C LEU A 84 19.50 4.51 35.68
N PRO A 85 18.65 3.90 36.54
CA PRO A 85 18.91 3.84 37.98
C PRO A 85 20.23 3.13 38.33
N SER A 86 20.65 2.16 37.52
CA SER A 86 21.91 1.42 37.72
C SER A 86 23.16 2.19 37.28
N HIS A 87 23.01 3.41 36.75
CA HIS A 87 24.08 4.22 36.15
C HIS A 87 24.18 5.63 36.77
N GLU A 88 23.79 5.76 38.04
CA GLU A 88 23.87 7.00 38.84
C GLU A 88 23.01 8.14 38.28
N TYR A 89 21.80 7.83 37.82
CA TYR A 89 20.74 8.81 37.55
C TYR A 89 19.73 8.78 38.69
N SER A 90 19.34 9.95 39.18
CA SER A 90 18.25 10.09 40.14
C SER A 90 16.88 9.97 39.47
N ASP A 91 15.84 9.62 40.24
CA ASP A 91 14.46 9.52 39.71
C ASP A 91 14.01 10.83 39.05
N GLN A 92 14.38 11.98 39.60
CA GLN A 92 14.07 13.29 39.04
C GLN A 92 14.72 13.50 37.66
N GLN A 93 15.98 13.10 37.50
CA GLN A 93 16.68 13.17 36.21
C GLN A 93 16.07 12.20 35.18
N ILE A 94 15.63 11.02 35.62
CA ILE A 94 14.99 10.03 34.75
C ILE A 94 13.62 10.53 34.27
N ASP A 95 12.83 11.13 35.14
CA ASP A 95 11.54 11.73 34.76
C ASP A 95 11.74 12.91 33.79
N GLU A 96 12.80 13.69 33.96
CA GLU A 96 13.18 14.75 33.03
C GLU A 96 13.58 14.18 31.65
N ILE A 97 14.39 13.13 31.62
CA ILE A 97 14.73 12.41 30.39
C ILE A 97 13.48 11.89 29.69
N CYS A 98 12.55 11.28 30.43
CA CYS A 98 11.30 10.79 29.88
C CYS A 98 10.43 11.93 29.33
N ARG A 99 10.43 13.10 29.98
CA ARG A 99 9.73 14.29 29.49
C ARG A 99 10.27 14.75 28.14
N LEU A 100 11.59 14.81 28.00
CA LEU A 100 12.26 15.17 26.74
C LEU A 100 12.00 14.14 25.62
N ILE A 101 12.06 12.85 25.92
CA ILE A 101 11.70 11.79 24.97
C ILE A 101 10.24 11.97 24.50
N MET A 102 9.31 12.26 25.41
CA MET A 102 7.91 12.45 25.04
C MET A 102 7.66 13.71 24.20
N ALA A 103 8.58 14.68 24.21
CA ALA A 103 8.48 15.90 23.43
C ALA A 103 8.77 15.69 21.93
N THR A 104 9.45 14.60 21.54
CA THR A 104 9.74 14.26 20.13
C THR A 104 8.49 13.77 19.37
N LYS A 105 7.37 13.57 20.07
CA LYS A 105 6.09 13.22 19.44
C LYS A 105 5.68 14.23 18.38
N THR A 106 5.53 13.76 17.16
CA THR A 106 5.13 14.61 16.04
C THR A 106 3.61 14.88 16.03
N PRO A 107 3.16 16.14 15.80
CA PRO A 107 3.97 17.35 15.66
C PRO A 107 4.50 17.85 17.02
N CYS A 108 5.79 18.20 17.05
CA CYS A 108 6.46 18.68 18.26
C CYS A 108 5.83 19.97 18.79
N LYS A 109 5.62 20.03 20.10
CA LYS A 109 5.06 21.20 20.81
C LYS A 109 5.85 21.43 22.11
N PRO A 110 7.12 21.88 22.01
CA PRO A 110 7.97 22.05 23.17
C PRO A 110 7.40 23.12 24.10
N LYS A 111 7.56 22.90 25.40
CA LYS A 111 7.04 23.78 26.48
C LYS A 111 8.14 24.61 27.13
N ASP A 112 9.38 24.18 27.00
CA ASP A 112 10.54 24.87 27.52
C ASP A 112 11.76 24.64 26.62
N HIS A 113 12.86 25.28 27.00
CA HIS A 113 14.06 25.34 26.20
C HIS A 113 14.73 23.97 25.98
N LEU A 114 14.67 23.05 26.95
CA LEU A 114 15.23 21.70 26.77
C LEU A 114 14.40 20.88 25.79
N GLU A 115 13.07 20.98 25.84
CA GLU A 115 12.19 20.36 24.86
C GLU A 115 12.41 20.96 23.45
N GLU A 116 12.63 22.28 23.35
CA GLU A 116 12.96 22.95 22.07
C GLU A 116 14.23 22.34 21.46
N ILE A 117 15.30 22.22 22.24
CA ILE A 117 16.57 21.63 21.79
C ILE A 117 16.38 20.18 21.36
N MET A 118 15.62 19.39 22.14
CA MET A 118 15.38 17.98 21.83
C MET A 118 14.62 17.81 20.51
N CYS A 119 13.58 18.63 20.28
CA CYS A 119 12.81 18.62 19.03
C CYS A 119 13.66 19.06 17.83
N ASP A 120 14.48 20.10 18.01
CA ASP A 120 15.37 20.61 16.96
C ASP A 120 16.45 19.57 16.60
N ALA A 121 16.98 18.86 17.59
CA ALA A 121 17.99 17.82 17.39
C ALA A 121 17.45 16.63 16.60
N ASP A 122 16.25 16.15 16.93
CA ASP A 122 15.61 15.00 16.27
C ASP A 122 15.35 15.28 14.77
N LEU A 123 14.93 16.51 14.45
CA LEU A 123 14.61 16.93 13.08
C LEU A 123 15.73 17.75 12.42
N ALA A 124 16.94 17.76 12.98
CA ALA A 124 18.09 18.50 12.46
C ALA A 124 18.42 18.14 11.00
N TYR A 125 18.19 16.87 10.61
CA TYR A 125 18.47 16.38 9.26
C TYR A 125 17.75 17.15 8.16
N LEU A 126 16.60 17.79 8.46
CA LEU A 126 15.85 18.62 7.52
C LEU A 126 16.69 19.79 6.99
N GLY A 127 17.61 20.30 7.81
CA GLY A 127 18.53 21.38 7.47
C GLY A 127 19.95 20.91 7.14
N THR A 128 20.15 19.68 6.67
CA THR A 128 21.49 19.20 6.25
C THR A 128 21.51 18.77 4.78
N ASP A 129 22.71 18.56 4.23
CA ASP A 129 22.91 17.98 2.89
C ASP A 129 22.44 16.53 2.79
N THR A 130 22.29 15.84 3.92
CA THR A 130 21.82 14.45 3.97
C THR A 130 20.31 14.30 3.87
N PHE A 131 19.56 15.42 3.85
CA PHE A 131 18.10 15.43 3.81
C PHE A 131 17.50 14.47 2.79
N VAL A 132 18.01 14.47 1.55
CA VAL A 132 17.49 13.61 0.46
C VAL A 132 17.69 12.13 0.79
N THR A 133 18.89 11.76 1.24
CA THR A 133 19.23 10.37 1.57
C THR A 133 18.42 9.88 2.77
N VAL A 134 18.37 10.69 3.83
CA VAL A 134 17.64 10.36 5.07
C VAL A 134 16.13 10.26 4.81
N SER A 135 15.56 11.16 4.01
CA SER A 135 14.15 11.08 3.61
C SER A 135 13.84 9.88 2.73
N ALA A 136 14.79 9.44 1.90
CA ALA A 136 14.65 8.21 1.12
C ALA A 136 14.67 6.96 2.02
N HIS A 137 15.48 6.95 3.08
CA HIS A 137 15.44 5.91 4.10
C HIS A 137 14.11 5.91 4.87
N LEU A 138 13.59 7.06 5.26
CA LEU A 138 12.28 7.16 5.91
C LEU A 138 11.16 6.65 5.00
N TYR A 139 11.24 6.93 3.70
CA TYR A 139 10.32 6.42 2.70
C TYR A 139 10.33 4.87 2.62
N GLN A 140 11.51 4.24 2.56
CA GLN A 140 11.60 2.78 2.50
C GLN A 140 11.06 2.12 3.76
N GLU A 141 11.35 2.70 4.92
CA GLU A 141 10.83 2.22 6.20
C GLU A 141 9.30 2.30 6.24
N MET A 142 8.75 3.46 5.89
CA MET A 142 7.30 3.68 5.86
C MET A 142 6.59 2.74 4.89
N LYS A 143 7.21 2.43 3.74
CA LYS A 143 6.70 1.44 2.79
C LYS A 143 6.60 0.05 3.42
N HIS A 144 7.65 -0.34 4.13
CA HIS A 144 7.69 -1.63 4.82
C HIS A 144 6.64 -1.69 5.93
N LEU A 145 6.57 -0.68 6.79
CA LEU A 145 5.61 -0.63 7.91
C LEU A 145 4.15 -0.62 7.43
N LYS A 146 3.85 0.07 6.32
CA LYS A 146 2.51 0.10 5.71
C LYS A 146 2.23 -1.12 4.81
N ASN A 147 3.23 -1.96 4.54
CA ASN A 147 3.16 -3.07 3.61
C ASN A 147 2.66 -2.65 2.20
N VAL A 148 3.18 -1.53 1.68
CA VAL A 148 2.83 -0.98 0.36
C VAL A 148 4.04 -0.92 -0.57
N THR A 149 3.79 -1.03 -1.87
CA THR A 149 4.83 -0.95 -2.92
C THR A 149 5.29 0.47 -3.20
N GLU A 150 4.45 1.47 -2.95
CA GLU A 150 4.72 2.90 -3.12
C GLU A 150 3.83 3.71 -2.17
N ILE A 151 4.31 4.86 -1.73
CA ILE A 151 3.50 5.80 -0.94
C ILE A 151 3.07 6.92 -1.88
N GLU A 152 1.82 6.84 -2.34
CA GLU A 152 1.19 7.89 -3.13
C GLU A 152 1.21 9.21 -2.35
N GLY A 153 1.60 10.30 -3.01
CA GLY A 153 1.65 11.62 -2.38
C GLY A 153 2.83 11.82 -1.42
N TRP A 154 3.87 10.99 -1.46
CA TRP A 154 5.05 11.17 -0.61
C TRP A 154 5.73 12.54 -0.78
N PRO A 155 5.98 13.04 -2.01
CA PRO A 155 6.55 14.38 -2.19
C PRO A 155 5.67 15.48 -1.56
N GLU A 156 4.35 15.41 -1.71
CA GLU A 156 3.40 16.35 -1.13
C GLU A 156 3.44 16.30 0.40
N THR A 157 3.53 15.10 0.97
CA THR A 157 3.67 14.89 2.42
C THR A 157 4.98 15.51 2.93
N GLN A 158 6.08 15.32 2.21
CA GLN A 158 7.39 15.90 2.56
C GLN A 158 7.39 17.43 2.42
N ILE A 159 6.78 17.97 1.35
CA ILE A 159 6.60 19.41 1.16
C ILE A 159 5.77 20.00 2.29
N GLN A 160 4.66 19.36 2.65
CA GLN A 160 3.81 19.81 3.74
C GLN A 160 4.53 19.73 5.08
N PHE A 161 5.22 18.64 5.37
CA PHE A 161 6.01 18.49 6.60
C PHE A 161 7.08 19.57 6.74
N LEU A 162 7.87 19.82 5.68
CA LEU A 162 8.87 20.90 5.68
C LEU A 162 8.23 22.29 5.83
N ARG A 163 7.05 22.52 5.26
CA ARG A 163 6.32 23.78 5.38
C ARG A 163 5.81 24.02 6.80
N ASP A 164 5.25 22.99 7.42
CA ASP A 164 4.60 23.09 8.73
C ASP A 164 5.62 23.04 9.88
N HIS A 165 6.79 22.45 9.65
CA HIS A 165 7.90 22.41 10.62
C HIS A 165 8.58 23.78 10.79
N GLN A 166 9.07 24.08 11.99
CA GLN A 166 9.99 25.19 12.26
C GLN A 166 11.01 24.75 13.32
N PHE A 167 12.23 25.30 13.25
CA PHE A 167 13.20 25.16 14.34
C PHE A 167 12.86 26.17 15.45
N PHE A 168 13.07 25.79 16.70
CA PHE A 168 12.65 26.56 17.87
C PHE A 168 13.78 27.40 18.46
N THR A 169 14.96 26.81 18.63
CA THR A 169 16.13 27.44 19.26
C THR A 169 16.86 28.38 18.30
N GLN A 170 17.52 29.41 18.84
CA GLN A 170 18.22 30.39 18.02
C GLN A 170 19.40 29.75 17.26
N SER A 171 20.13 28.86 17.90
CA SER A 171 21.24 28.11 17.30
C SER A 171 20.76 27.16 16.19
N ALA A 172 19.68 26.41 16.37
CA ALA A 172 19.12 25.56 15.32
C ALA A 172 18.59 26.37 14.14
N ILE A 173 17.95 27.51 14.39
CA ILE A 173 17.51 28.43 13.32
C ILE A 173 18.72 28.89 12.50
N VAL A 174 19.77 29.38 13.15
CA VAL A 174 21.00 29.85 12.48
C VAL A 174 21.66 28.73 11.67
N ARG A 175 21.71 27.52 12.24
CA ARG A 175 22.43 26.37 11.66
C ARG A 175 21.67 25.69 10.53
N TYR A 176 20.36 25.49 10.70
CA TYR A 176 19.58 24.58 9.87
C TYR A 176 18.51 25.27 9.02
N ALA A 177 17.98 26.43 9.41
CA ALA A 177 16.83 27.02 8.72
C ALA A 177 17.13 27.39 7.26
N ASN A 178 18.30 28.00 6.99
CA ASN A 178 18.71 28.36 5.62
C ASN A 178 18.81 27.14 4.71
N LYS A 179 19.41 26.05 5.22
CA LYS A 179 19.58 24.82 4.45
C LYS A 179 18.26 24.06 4.30
N LYS A 180 17.41 24.06 5.32
CA LYS A 180 16.04 23.53 5.25
C LYS A 180 15.24 24.26 4.17
N GLU A 181 15.32 25.58 4.10
CA GLU A 181 14.65 26.37 3.05
C GLU A 181 15.22 26.07 1.66
N ALA A 182 16.53 25.87 1.54
CA ALA A 182 17.15 25.42 0.30
C ALA A 182 16.69 24.00 -0.10
N ASN A 183 16.59 23.07 0.86
CA ASN A 183 16.08 21.72 0.65
C ASN A 183 14.60 21.74 0.23
N PHE A 184 13.79 22.56 0.90
CA PHE A 184 12.38 22.80 0.56
C PHE A 184 12.23 23.41 -0.84
N SER A 185 13.02 24.43 -1.17
CA SER A 185 13.06 25.06 -2.49
C SER A 185 13.51 24.07 -3.57
N ASN A 186 14.52 23.24 -3.29
CA ASN A 186 14.96 22.18 -4.20
C ASN A 186 13.89 21.11 -4.39
N LEU A 187 13.20 20.71 -3.32
CA LEU A 187 12.10 19.76 -3.40
C LEU A 187 10.96 20.34 -4.25
N LEU A 188 10.56 21.60 -4.00
CA LEU A 188 9.60 22.33 -4.84
C LEU A 188 10.07 22.51 -6.28
N LYS A 189 11.37 22.74 -6.51
CA LYS A 189 11.99 22.90 -7.83
C LYS A 189 12.37 21.57 -8.48
N ASN A 190 12.26 20.43 -7.84
CA ASN A 190 12.35 19.12 -8.49
C ASN A 190 10.93 18.59 -8.74
N TYR A 191 9.99 18.96 -7.89
CA TYR A 191 8.57 18.80 -8.10
C TYR A 191 8.04 19.70 -9.25
N LYS A 192 8.48 20.95 -9.38
CA LYS A 192 8.07 21.88 -10.48
C LYS A 192 8.54 21.51 -11.90
N PRO A 193 9.70 20.90 -12.15
CA PRO A 193 10.08 20.35 -13.44
C PRO A 193 9.56 18.92 -13.64
N ALA A 194 9.21 18.19 -12.59
CA ALA A 194 8.29 17.05 -12.72
C ALA A 194 6.86 17.51 -13.06
N LEU A 195 6.50 18.76 -12.71
CA LEU A 195 5.33 19.44 -13.25
C LEU A 195 5.60 19.91 -14.69
N ASN A 196 6.68 20.66 -15.00
CA ASN A 196 6.89 21.26 -16.33
C ASN A 196 7.38 20.29 -17.43
N GLY A 197 7.96 19.14 -17.08
CA GLY A 197 8.13 17.99 -17.96
C GLY A 197 6.94 17.06 -17.75
N THR A 198 5.95 17.17 -18.63
CA THR A 198 4.59 16.61 -18.53
C THR A 198 3.68 17.22 -17.45
N ILE A 199 3.33 18.50 -17.65
CA ILE A 199 1.99 18.97 -17.27
C ILE A 199 1.02 18.30 -18.26
N HIS A 200 0.67 17.05 -18.01
CA HIS A 200 -0.74 16.72 -18.13
C HIS A 200 -1.37 17.30 -16.87
N ARG A 201 -2.12 18.41 -17.03
CA ARG A 201 -3.04 18.84 -15.98
C ARG A 201 -3.97 17.67 -15.69
N ASP A 202 -4.05 17.23 -14.44
CA ASP A 202 -5.04 16.27 -13.92
C ASP A 202 -6.50 16.77 -13.99
N SER A 203 -6.78 17.80 -14.77
CA SER A 203 -8.10 17.89 -15.41
C SER A 203 -8.40 16.65 -16.26
N GLY A 204 -7.38 16.01 -16.87
CA GLY A 204 -7.53 14.75 -17.61
C GLY A 204 -7.93 13.57 -16.73
N PHE A 205 -7.27 13.38 -15.57
CA PHE A 205 -7.55 12.28 -14.65
C PHE A 205 -8.85 12.47 -13.87
N PHE A 206 -9.19 13.70 -13.44
CA PHE A 206 -10.53 13.97 -12.90
C PHE A 206 -11.61 13.73 -13.96
N ILE A 207 -11.45 14.23 -15.19
CA ILE A 207 -12.46 14.00 -16.24
C ILE A 207 -12.54 12.52 -16.60
N GLN A 208 -11.41 11.82 -16.68
CA GLN A 208 -11.35 10.39 -16.99
C GLN A 208 -11.97 9.54 -15.88
N ASP A 209 -11.71 9.84 -14.62
CA ASP A 209 -12.32 9.17 -13.48
C ASP A 209 -13.83 9.36 -13.47
N TYR A 210 -14.31 10.60 -13.61
CA TYR A 210 -15.74 10.87 -13.65
C TYR A 210 -16.40 10.29 -14.91
N PHE A 211 -15.71 10.26 -16.04
CA PHE A 211 -16.18 9.59 -17.26
C PHE A 211 -16.30 8.07 -17.05
N LEU A 212 -15.32 7.44 -16.40
CA LEU A 212 -15.36 6.03 -16.03
C LEU A 212 -16.48 5.75 -15.03
N ILE A 213 -16.70 6.61 -14.03
CA ILE A 213 -17.81 6.50 -13.08
C ILE A 213 -19.15 6.56 -13.82
N VAL A 214 -19.37 7.60 -14.62
CA VAL A 214 -20.64 7.79 -15.34
C VAL A 214 -20.89 6.63 -16.30
N THR A 215 -19.90 6.24 -17.07
CA THR A 215 -20.00 5.12 -18.02
C THR A 215 -20.27 3.81 -17.28
N GLY A 216 -19.52 3.53 -16.20
CA GLY A 216 -19.68 2.34 -15.39
C GLY A 216 -21.06 2.25 -14.74
N VAL A 217 -21.56 3.36 -14.20
CA VAL A 217 -22.90 3.45 -13.61
C VAL A 217 -24.00 3.23 -14.66
N ILE A 218 -23.87 3.81 -15.85
CA ILE A 218 -24.85 3.61 -16.93
C ILE A 218 -24.91 2.13 -17.33
N ILE A 219 -23.75 1.46 -17.43
CA ILE A 219 -23.65 0.03 -17.77
C ILE A 219 -24.20 -0.83 -16.62
N ALA A 220 -23.89 -0.52 -15.37
CA ALA A 220 -24.42 -1.24 -14.21
C ALA A 220 -25.95 -1.07 -14.11
N GLY A 221 -26.48 0.14 -14.33
CA GLY A 221 -27.91 0.40 -14.41
C GLY A 221 -28.59 -0.40 -15.52
N PHE A 222 -27.94 -0.49 -16.68
CA PHE A 222 -28.40 -1.33 -17.80
C PHE A 222 -28.42 -2.82 -17.44
N ALA A 223 -27.40 -3.33 -16.74
CA ALA A 223 -27.37 -4.71 -16.28
C ALA A 223 -28.51 -4.99 -15.29
N LEU A 224 -28.68 -4.12 -14.28
CA LEU A 224 -29.69 -4.28 -13.24
C LEU A 224 -31.11 -4.23 -13.83
N LYS A 225 -31.47 -3.16 -14.54
CA LYS A 225 -32.84 -2.99 -15.07
C LYS A 225 -33.12 -3.74 -16.37
N GLY A 226 -32.10 -3.97 -17.20
CA GLY A 226 -32.27 -4.63 -18.49
C GLY A 226 -32.25 -6.15 -18.43
N PHE A 227 -31.60 -6.72 -17.40
CA PHE A 227 -31.44 -8.17 -17.25
C PHE A 227 -31.94 -8.69 -15.89
N LEU A 228 -31.41 -8.19 -14.78
CA LEU A 228 -31.59 -8.84 -13.47
C LEU A 228 -32.98 -8.62 -12.87
N VAL A 229 -33.39 -7.36 -12.69
CA VAL A 229 -34.66 -6.99 -12.04
C VAL A 229 -35.88 -7.60 -12.75
N PRO A 230 -36.05 -7.49 -14.08
CA PRO A 230 -37.24 -8.03 -14.74
C PRO A 230 -37.40 -9.55 -14.63
N ASN A 231 -36.34 -10.27 -14.26
CA ASN A 231 -36.29 -11.72 -14.26
C ASN A 231 -36.03 -12.31 -12.86
N ASN A 232 -36.07 -11.49 -11.81
CA ASN A 232 -35.82 -11.88 -10.41
C ASN A 232 -34.45 -12.54 -10.18
N PHE A 233 -33.42 -12.06 -10.88
CA PHE A 233 -32.05 -12.55 -10.68
C PHE A 233 -31.31 -11.67 -9.69
N PHE A 234 -30.51 -12.31 -8.84
CA PHE A 234 -29.79 -11.66 -7.77
C PHE A 234 -28.29 -11.66 -8.06
N ASP A 235 -27.64 -10.57 -7.68
CA ASP A 235 -26.18 -10.50 -7.57
C ASP A 235 -25.74 -10.81 -6.12
N GLY A 236 -24.44 -10.76 -5.85
CA GLY A 236 -23.90 -10.79 -4.49
C GLY A 236 -23.90 -9.42 -3.81
N GLY A 237 -23.38 -9.38 -2.59
CA GLY A 237 -23.09 -8.13 -1.89
C GLY A 237 -24.31 -7.31 -1.47
N ILE A 238 -24.12 -5.99 -1.32
CA ILE A 238 -25.17 -5.04 -0.94
C ILE A 238 -26.18 -4.89 -2.08
N THR A 239 -25.73 -5.01 -3.32
CA THR A 239 -26.60 -5.01 -4.49
C THR A 239 -27.55 -6.20 -4.46
N GLY A 240 -27.04 -7.40 -4.15
CA GLY A 240 -27.83 -8.61 -3.95
C GLY A 240 -28.86 -8.50 -2.82
N ILE A 241 -28.46 -7.95 -1.67
CA ILE A 241 -29.37 -7.66 -0.56
C ILE A 241 -30.46 -6.67 -1.01
N SER A 242 -30.08 -5.63 -1.75
CA SER A 242 -31.01 -4.60 -2.21
C SER A 242 -32.03 -5.16 -3.21
N LEU A 243 -31.61 -6.05 -4.12
CA LEU A 243 -32.48 -6.77 -5.03
C LEU A 243 -33.45 -7.70 -4.29
N LEU A 244 -32.96 -8.45 -3.29
CA LEU A 244 -33.85 -9.29 -2.46
C LEU A 244 -34.92 -8.48 -1.74
N LEU A 245 -34.54 -7.35 -1.14
CA LEU A 245 -35.50 -6.48 -0.44
C LEU A 245 -36.49 -5.84 -1.42
N HIS A 246 -36.04 -5.48 -2.62
CA HIS A 246 -36.92 -5.00 -3.70
C HIS A 246 -37.97 -6.05 -4.07
N GLU A 247 -37.56 -7.30 -4.30
CA GLU A 247 -38.48 -8.36 -4.71
C GLU A 247 -39.42 -8.82 -3.59
N LEU A 248 -38.96 -8.81 -2.33
CA LEU A 248 -39.77 -9.26 -1.20
C LEU A 248 -40.79 -8.22 -0.71
N TYR A 249 -40.42 -6.94 -0.74
CA TYR A 249 -41.23 -5.86 -0.14
C TYR A 249 -41.75 -4.85 -1.17
N HIS A 250 -41.39 -4.98 -2.44
CA HIS A 250 -41.76 -4.08 -3.54
C HIS A 250 -41.36 -2.62 -3.32
N PHE A 251 -40.38 -2.37 -2.44
CA PHE A 251 -39.77 -1.05 -2.28
C PHE A 251 -38.92 -0.72 -3.50
N ASN A 252 -38.86 0.55 -3.90
CA ASN A 252 -38.07 0.95 -5.06
C ASN A 252 -36.57 0.67 -4.83
N LEU A 253 -35.98 -0.17 -5.71
CA LEU A 253 -34.59 -0.60 -5.64
C LEU A 253 -33.60 0.55 -5.47
N ALA A 254 -33.84 1.69 -6.13
CA ALA A 254 -32.96 2.85 -6.07
C ALA A 254 -32.79 3.39 -4.63
N TYR A 255 -33.88 3.45 -3.85
CA TYR A 255 -33.82 3.91 -2.47
C TYR A 255 -33.14 2.89 -1.56
N ILE A 256 -33.41 1.60 -1.78
CA ILE A 256 -32.80 0.52 -0.99
C ILE A 256 -31.28 0.52 -1.19
N ILE A 257 -30.80 0.62 -2.43
CA ILE A 257 -29.37 0.65 -2.75
C ILE A 257 -28.68 1.82 -2.02
N VAL A 258 -29.27 3.02 -2.03
CA VAL A 258 -28.69 4.16 -1.32
C VAL A 258 -28.62 3.89 0.18
N ILE A 259 -29.73 3.49 0.78
CA ILE A 259 -29.82 3.26 2.23
C ILE A 259 -28.87 2.15 2.68
N ALA A 260 -28.83 1.03 1.95
CA ALA A 260 -28.01 -0.12 2.28
C ALA A 260 -26.51 0.17 2.12
N ASN A 261 -26.13 1.11 1.25
CA ASN A 261 -24.74 1.53 1.07
C ASN A 261 -24.26 2.61 2.05
N ILE A 262 -25.14 3.36 2.71
CA ILE A 262 -24.74 4.43 3.67
C ILE A 262 -23.74 3.93 4.72
N PRO A 263 -23.95 2.78 5.41
CA PRO A 263 -22.99 2.29 6.40
C PRO A 263 -21.59 2.07 5.83
N PHE A 264 -21.50 1.57 4.59
CA PHE A 264 -20.23 1.27 3.91
C PHE A 264 -19.55 2.54 3.39
N ILE A 265 -20.33 3.52 2.92
CA ILE A 265 -19.81 4.84 2.55
C ILE A 265 -19.19 5.51 3.79
N VAL A 266 -19.89 5.50 4.93
CA VAL A 266 -19.37 6.01 6.21
C VAL A 266 -18.13 5.25 6.62
N LEU A 267 -18.14 3.92 6.52
CA LEU A 267 -16.97 3.09 6.82
C LEU A 267 -15.78 3.54 5.97
N SER A 268 -15.94 3.66 4.66
CA SER A 268 -14.87 4.04 3.71
C SER A 268 -14.20 5.38 4.02
N TYR A 269 -14.93 6.35 4.58
CA TYR A 269 -14.38 7.62 5.02
C TYR A 269 -13.31 7.44 6.10
N PHE A 270 -13.54 6.50 7.04
CA PHE A 270 -12.65 6.29 8.19
C PHE A 270 -11.42 5.42 7.92
N GLY A 271 -11.35 4.71 6.80
CA GLY A 271 -10.24 3.77 6.57
C GLY A 271 -9.78 3.59 5.14
N VAL A 272 -10.36 4.29 4.16
CA VAL A 272 -9.68 4.53 2.88
C VAL A 272 -9.22 5.98 2.84
N ASN A 273 -10.08 6.92 2.43
CA ASN A 273 -9.88 8.36 2.52
C ASN A 273 -11.17 9.09 2.12
N LEU A 274 -11.22 10.41 2.40
CA LEU A 274 -12.37 11.25 2.06
C LEU A 274 -12.68 11.28 0.55
N LYS A 275 -11.66 11.29 -0.33
CA LYS A 275 -11.87 11.34 -1.78
C LYS A 275 -12.61 10.09 -2.28
N PHE A 276 -12.20 8.90 -1.83
CA PHE A 276 -12.84 7.63 -2.13
C PHE A 276 -14.29 7.60 -1.62
N ALA A 277 -14.52 8.05 -0.39
CA ALA A 277 -15.87 8.08 0.20
C ALA A 277 -16.82 9.00 -0.57
N VAL A 278 -16.36 10.19 -0.97
CA VAL A 278 -17.16 11.14 -1.77
C VAL A 278 -17.43 10.59 -3.17
N LYS A 279 -16.44 10.01 -3.85
CA LYS A 279 -16.65 9.39 -5.17
C LYS A 279 -17.62 8.20 -5.10
N THR A 280 -17.53 7.38 -4.05
CA THR A 280 -18.44 6.25 -3.79
C THR A 280 -19.86 6.75 -3.52
N PHE A 281 -20.03 7.76 -2.68
CA PHE A 281 -21.33 8.40 -2.48
C PHE A 281 -21.92 8.93 -3.80
N PHE A 282 -21.12 9.65 -4.59
CA PHE A 282 -21.54 10.14 -5.91
C PHE A 282 -21.93 8.99 -6.86
N CYS A 283 -21.14 7.91 -6.91
CA CYS A 283 -21.41 6.72 -7.72
C CYS A 283 -22.76 6.06 -7.35
N VAL A 284 -23.00 5.84 -6.05
CA VAL A 284 -24.23 5.21 -5.54
C VAL A 284 -25.47 6.09 -5.80
N ILE A 285 -25.36 7.40 -5.60
CA ILE A 285 -26.43 8.35 -5.91
C ILE A 285 -26.71 8.39 -7.41
N LEU A 286 -25.67 8.43 -8.25
CA LEU A 286 -25.82 8.41 -9.70
C LEU A 286 -26.49 7.12 -10.17
N LEU A 287 -26.13 5.98 -9.60
CA LEU A 287 -26.77 4.70 -9.89
C LEU A 287 -28.26 4.73 -9.53
N ALA A 288 -28.61 5.24 -8.34
CA ALA A 288 -29.99 5.40 -7.95
C ALA A 288 -30.78 6.31 -8.90
N VAL A 289 -30.18 7.42 -9.35
CA VAL A 289 -30.78 8.31 -10.36
C VAL A 289 -30.98 7.58 -11.69
N CYS A 290 -30.00 6.82 -12.18
CA CYS A 290 -30.14 5.99 -13.37
C CYS A 290 -31.26 4.95 -13.22
N LEU A 291 -31.37 4.31 -12.05
CA LEU A 291 -32.43 3.36 -11.73
C LEU A 291 -33.80 4.02 -11.51
N LEU A 292 -33.91 5.33 -11.32
CA LEU A 292 -35.22 6.00 -11.26
C LEU A 292 -35.66 6.51 -12.63
N TYR A 293 -34.77 7.19 -13.35
CA TYR A 293 -35.15 8.02 -14.48
C TYR A 293 -34.68 7.49 -15.83
N PHE A 294 -33.65 6.65 -15.88
CA PHE A 294 -33.14 6.15 -17.16
C PHE A 294 -34.00 4.97 -17.66
N PRO A 295 -34.57 5.06 -18.88
CA PRO A 295 -35.41 4.00 -19.44
C PRO A 295 -34.54 2.92 -20.08
N TYR A 296 -34.20 1.90 -19.31
CA TYR A 296 -33.51 0.73 -19.86
C TYR A 296 -34.51 -0.28 -20.47
N PRO A 297 -34.26 -0.79 -21.68
CA PRO A 297 -35.09 -1.84 -22.27
C PRO A 297 -34.84 -3.18 -21.58
N ILE A 298 -35.89 -4.00 -21.50
CA ILE A 298 -35.75 -5.42 -21.12
C ILE A 298 -35.12 -6.14 -22.31
N ILE A 299 -33.95 -6.75 -22.11
CA ILE A 299 -33.16 -7.30 -23.23
C ILE A 299 -33.58 -8.70 -23.60
N THR A 300 -33.79 -9.57 -22.62
CA THR A 300 -34.13 -10.98 -22.83
C THR A 300 -34.78 -11.58 -21.59
N THR A 301 -35.49 -12.68 -21.80
CA THR A 301 -36.10 -13.51 -20.75
C THR A 301 -35.42 -14.88 -20.64
N ASP A 302 -34.37 -15.14 -21.45
CA ASP A 302 -33.61 -16.39 -21.38
C ASP A 302 -32.66 -16.37 -20.19
N LYS A 303 -32.87 -17.30 -19.25
CA LYS A 303 -32.16 -17.39 -17.96
C LYS A 303 -30.64 -17.53 -18.11
N LEU A 304 -30.17 -18.25 -19.12
CA LEU A 304 -28.74 -18.44 -19.35
C LEU A 304 -28.12 -17.15 -19.90
N LEU A 305 -28.79 -16.49 -20.85
CA LEU A 305 -28.32 -15.20 -21.37
C LEU A 305 -28.34 -14.11 -20.29
N ILE A 306 -29.35 -14.09 -19.43
CA ILE A 306 -29.44 -13.16 -18.30
C ILE A 306 -28.27 -13.36 -17.35
N SER A 307 -28.01 -14.60 -16.94
CA SER A 307 -26.94 -14.87 -15.97
C SER A 307 -25.56 -14.52 -16.51
N ILE A 308 -25.28 -14.83 -17.77
CA ILE A 308 -23.98 -14.52 -18.37
C ILE A 308 -23.85 -13.02 -18.67
N PHE A 309 -24.78 -12.45 -19.46
CA PHE A 309 -24.64 -11.07 -19.93
C PHE A 309 -25.02 -10.04 -18.87
N GLY A 310 -26.01 -10.32 -18.02
CA GLY A 310 -26.33 -9.49 -16.86
C GLY A 310 -25.14 -9.40 -15.92
N GLY A 311 -24.52 -10.54 -15.58
CA GLY A 311 -23.30 -10.57 -14.78
C GLY A 311 -22.14 -9.84 -15.47
N PHE A 312 -21.91 -10.10 -16.77
CA PHE A 312 -20.85 -9.45 -17.54
C PHE A 312 -20.98 -7.92 -17.56
N PHE A 313 -22.15 -7.37 -17.92
CA PHE A 313 -22.34 -5.92 -17.94
C PHE A 313 -22.26 -5.33 -16.53
N LEU A 314 -22.84 -5.99 -15.52
CA LEU A 314 -22.73 -5.53 -14.14
C LEU A 314 -21.27 -5.47 -13.69
N GLY A 315 -20.49 -6.52 -13.99
CA GLY A 315 -19.07 -6.56 -13.68
C GLY A 315 -18.23 -5.54 -14.45
N ILE A 316 -18.59 -5.20 -15.70
CA ILE A 316 -17.98 -4.06 -16.41
C ILE A 316 -18.27 -2.76 -15.67
N GLY A 317 -19.53 -2.53 -15.33
CA GLY A 317 -19.95 -1.31 -14.66
C GLY A 317 -19.23 -1.12 -13.33
N VAL A 318 -19.26 -2.14 -12.49
CA VAL A 318 -18.55 -2.18 -11.20
C VAL A 318 -17.04 -1.99 -11.40
N GLY A 319 -16.40 -2.77 -12.29
CA GLY A 319 -14.96 -2.70 -12.53
C GLY A 319 -14.48 -1.32 -13.03
N LEU A 320 -15.26 -0.66 -13.89
CA LEU A 320 -14.94 0.70 -14.36
C LEU A 320 -15.02 1.73 -13.23
N THR A 321 -16.03 1.65 -12.38
CA THR A 321 -16.15 2.54 -11.21
C THR A 321 -15.03 2.31 -10.19
N MET A 322 -14.63 1.05 -9.98
CA MET A 322 -13.50 0.70 -9.10
C MET A 322 -12.17 1.24 -9.64
N ARG A 323 -11.95 1.20 -10.95
CA ARG A 323 -10.78 1.82 -11.58
C ARG A 323 -10.71 3.33 -11.42
N ALA A 324 -11.86 3.99 -11.30
CA ALA A 324 -11.94 5.42 -11.01
C ALA A 324 -11.78 5.76 -9.52
N GLY A 325 -11.51 4.75 -8.67
CA GLY A 325 -11.28 4.92 -7.25
C GLY A 325 -12.56 5.11 -6.43
N CYS A 326 -13.63 4.40 -6.76
CA CYS A 326 -14.83 4.31 -5.91
C CYS A 326 -15.46 2.92 -5.96
N ALA A 327 -16.23 2.55 -4.93
CA ALA A 327 -16.99 1.31 -4.94
C ALA A 327 -18.45 1.56 -5.30
N LEU A 328 -19.03 0.69 -6.14
CA LEU A 328 -20.46 0.70 -6.46
C LEU A 328 -21.26 -0.11 -5.44
N ASP A 329 -20.69 -1.24 -4.99
CA ASP A 329 -21.23 -2.09 -3.94
C ASP A 329 -20.40 -1.91 -2.65
N GLY A 330 -21.08 -1.96 -1.50
CA GLY A 330 -20.50 -1.68 -0.20
C GLY A 330 -19.68 -2.85 0.35
N VAL A 331 -19.88 -4.06 -0.16
CA VAL A 331 -19.15 -5.26 0.31
C VAL A 331 -17.66 -5.21 -0.07
N GLU A 332 -17.31 -4.54 -1.15
CA GLU A 332 -15.93 -4.28 -1.59
C GLU A 332 -15.21 -3.36 -0.61
N ILE A 333 -15.93 -2.45 0.04
CA ILE A 333 -15.38 -1.58 1.08
C ILE A 333 -15.10 -2.40 2.34
N LEU A 334 -15.96 -3.37 2.67
CA LEU A 334 -15.79 -4.31 3.78
C LEU A 334 -14.46 -5.09 3.70
N ALA A 335 -14.00 -5.38 2.48
CA ALA A 335 -12.72 -6.00 2.22
C ALA A 335 -11.52 -5.16 2.69
N LEU A 336 -11.65 -3.83 2.72
CA LEU A 336 -10.55 -2.95 3.11
C LEU A 336 -10.43 -2.77 4.64
N PHE A 337 -11.47 -3.13 5.41
CA PHE A 337 -11.55 -2.88 6.86
C PHE A 337 -11.45 -4.12 7.72
N THR A 338 -11.66 -5.31 7.15
CA THR A 338 -11.63 -6.55 7.93
C THR A 338 -10.19 -7.01 8.12
N ILE A 339 -9.44 -6.25 8.92
CA ILE A 339 -8.20 -6.68 9.54
C ILE A 339 -8.27 -6.16 10.98
N LYS A 340 -8.07 -7.05 11.95
CA LYS A 340 -7.85 -6.82 13.40
C LYS A 340 -8.94 -7.22 14.41
N LYS A 341 -10.16 -7.67 14.06
CA LYS A 341 -11.17 -8.04 15.11
C LYS A 341 -11.99 -9.34 14.95
N THR A 342 -11.87 -10.07 13.83
CA THR A 342 -12.61 -11.33 13.62
C THR A 342 -11.67 -12.43 13.14
N SER A 343 -11.93 -13.69 13.53
CA SER A 343 -11.17 -14.85 13.08
C SER A 343 -11.43 -15.23 11.61
N PHE A 344 -12.48 -14.67 11.01
CA PHE A 344 -12.86 -14.89 9.62
C PHE A 344 -12.14 -13.93 8.68
N THR A 345 -11.69 -14.47 7.54
CA THR A 345 -11.18 -13.72 6.40
C THR A 345 -12.31 -12.97 5.70
N ILE A 346 -11.95 -11.90 4.98
CA ILE A 346 -12.87 -11.11 4.15
C ILE A 346 -13.66 -12.01 3.20
N THR A 347 -12.96 -12.90 2.49
CA THR A 347 -13.56 -13.81 1.52
C THR A 347 -14.60 -14.71 2.17
N GLU A 348 -14.39 -15.15 3.41
CA GLU A 348 -15.38 -15.94 4.17
C GLU A 348 -16.61 -15.12 4.56
N ILE A 349 -16.45 -13.85 4.93
CA ILE A 349 -17.59 -12.96 5.24
C ILE A 349 -18.44 -12.71 3.99
N ILE A 350 -17.79 -12.38 2.87
CA ILE A 350 -18.47 -12.16 1.58
C ILE A 350 -19.20 -13.43 1.15
N LEU A 351 -18.53 -14.58 1.25
CA LEU A 351 -19.13 -15.88 0.94
C LEU A 351 -20.34 -16.16 1.82
N ALA A 352 -20.27 -15.90 3.12
CA ALA A 352 -21.39 -16.10 4.05
C ALA A 352 -22.60 -15.23 3.68
N ILE A 353 -22.38 -13.95 3.33
CA ILE A 353 -23.44 -13.04 2.86
C ILE A 353 -24.08 -13.60 1.59
N ASN A 354 -23.29 -14.02 0.61
CA ASN A 354 -23.81 -14.54 -0.66
C ASN A 354 -24.53 -15.88 -0.50
N VAL A 355 -24.04 -16.77 0.36
CA VAL A 355 -24.74 -18.02 0.70
C VAL A 355 -26.11 -17.70 1.31
N LEU A 356 -26.21 -16.70 2.18
CA LEU A 356 -27.49 -16.28 2.75
C LEU A 356 -28.42 -15.73 1.66
N ILE A 357 -27.93 -14.83 0.80
CA ILE A 357 -28.69 -14.24 -0.31
C ILE A 357 -29.26 -15.35 -1.21
N PHE A 358 -28.42 -16.27 -1.68
CA PHE A 358 -28.85 -17.31 -2.62
C PHE A 358 -29.73 -18.37 -1.94
N SER A 359 -29.56 -18.61 -0.64
CA SER A 359 -30.45 -19.48 0.13
C SER A 359 -31.86 -18.89 0.22
N VAL A 360 -31.97 -17.59 0.51
CA VAL A 360 -33.26 -16.88 0.50
C VAL A 360 -33.86 -16.88 -0.90
N ALA A 361 -33.04 -16.67 -1.94
CA ALA A 361 -33.47 -16.75 -3.32
C ALA A 361 -34.05 -18.13 -3.67
N ALA A 362 -33.40 -19.21 -3.24
CA ALA A 362 -33.84 -20.59 -3.50
C ALA A 362 -35.17 -20.90 -2.82
N LEU A 363 -35.36 -20.44 -1.58
CA LEU A 363 -36.57 -20.69 -0.79
C LEU A 363 -37.78 -19.88 -1.29
N ARG A 364 -37.57 -18.66 -1.81
CA ARG A 364 -38.65 -17.73 -2.19
C ARG A 364 -38.94 -17.72 -3.69
N PHE A 365 -37.92 -17.85 -4.53
CA PHE A 365 -38.00 -17.71 -5.99
C PHE A 365 -37.62 -19.00 -6.73
N GLY A 366 -37.31 -20.07 -5.99
CA GLY A 366 -37.01 -21.39 -6.53
C GLY A 366 -35.52 -21.65 -6.74
N MET A 367 -35.18 -22.94 -6.72
CA MET A 367 -33.79 -23.42 -6.84
C MET A 367 -33.11 -22.96 -8.14
N GLU A 368 -33.85 -22.95 -9.24
CA GLU A 368 -33.33 -22.57 -10.55
C GLU A 368 -32.86 -21.11 -10.57
N THR A 369 -33.67 -20.19 -10.03
CA THR A 369 -33.34 -18.76 -9.92
C THR A 369 -32.08 -18.55 -9.08
N ALA A 370 -31.94 -19.28 -7.97
CA ALA A 370 -30.75 -19.21 -7.12
C ALA A 370 -29.49 -19.71 -7.84
N LEU A 371 -29.56 -20.83 -8.54
CA LEU A 371 -28.43 -21.38 -9.30
C LEU A 371 -27.97 -20.42 -10.41
N TYR A 372 -28.91 -19.82 -11.14
CA TYR A 372 -28.56 -18.81 -12.13
C TYR A 372 -28.06 -17.50 -11.50
N SER A 373 -28.54 -17.12 -10.32
CA SER A 373 -28.02 -15.96 -9.57
C SER A 373 -26.56 -16.19 -9.12
N ILE A 374 -26.22 -17.41 -8.69
CA ILE A 374 -24.82 -17.80 -8.43
C ILE A 374 -23.97 -17.66 -9.69
N LEU A 375 -24.46 -18.12 -10.84
CA LEU A 375 -23.76 -17.98 -12.13
C LEU A 375 -23.60 -16.51 -12.54
N THR A 376 -24.62 -15.69 -12.26
CA THR A 376 -24.61 -14.23 -12.49
C THR A 376 -23.52 -13.56 -11.68
N TYR A 377 -23.50 -13.81 -10.37
CA TYR A 377 -22.47 -13.31 -9.46
C TYR A 377 -21.07 -13.78 -9.86
N PHE A 378 -20.91 -15.06 -10.22
CA PHE A 378 -19.62 -15.58 -10.69
C PHE A 378 -19.14 -14.84 -11.94
N THR A 379 -20.04 -14.61 -12.91
CA THR A 379 -19.71 -13.90 -14.15
C THR A 379 -19.39 -12.42 -13.87
N ALA A 380 -20.15 -11.76 -12.99
CA ALA A 380 -19.87 -10.40 -12.55
C ALA A 380 -18.50 -10.30 -11.89
N SER A 381 -18.22 -11.11 -10.88
CA SER A 381 -16.94 -11.13 -10.17
C SER A 381 -15.76 -11.36 -11.12
N LYS A 382 -15.84 -12.33 -12.04
CA LYS A 382 -14.77 -12.57 -13.02
C LYS A 382 -14.59 -11.40 -13.98
N THR A 383 -15.66 -10.71 -14.32
CA THR A 383 -15.59 -9.53 -15.20
C THR A 383 -15.03 -8.32 -14.47
N VAL A 384 -15.35 -8.13 -13.19
CA VAL A 384 -14.71 -7.11 -12.32
C VAL A 384 -13.20 -7.34 -12.26
N ASP A 385 -12.76 -8.56 -11.91
CA ASP A 385 -11.34 -8.93 -11.87
C ASP A 385 -10.64 -8.57 -13.18
N TYR A 386 -11.25 -8.95 -14.31
CA TYR A 386 -10.72 -8.69 -15.64
C TYR A 386 -10.62 -7.20 -15.98
N VAL A 387 -11.62 -6.41 -15.59
CA VAL A 387 -11.65 -4.97 -15.88
C VAL A 387 -10.61 -4.23 -15.04
N ILE A 388 -10.45 -4.61 -13.78
CA ILE A 388 -9.51 -3.99 -12.83
C ILE A 388 -8.06 -4.42 -13.10
N GLU A 389 -7.79 -5.72 -13.08
CA GLU A 389 -6.42 -6.26 -13.19
C GLU A 389 -5.92 -6.31 -14.64
N GLY A 390 -6.81 -6.28 -15.63
CA GLY A 390 -6.47 -6.33 -17.05
C GLY A 390 -6.17 -7.74 -17.58
N ILE A 391 -5.91 -7.83 -18.89
CA ILE A 391 -5.78 -9.11 -19.64
C ILE A 391 -4.38 -9.73 -19.47
N GLU A 392 -3.36 -8.92 -19.18
CA GLU A 392 -1.96 -9.31 -19.30
C GLU A 392 -1.43 -9.98 -18.04
N ALA A 393 -1.69 -11.28 -17.91
CA ALA A 393 -0.93 -12.14 -16.99
C ALA A 393 0.50 -12.31 -17.53
N TYR A 394 1.44 -11.55 -16.98
CA TYR A 394 2.87 -11.81 -17.18
C TYR A 394 3.22 -13.13 -16.49
N THR A 395 4.09 -13.91 -17.12
CA THR A 395 4.59 -15.15 -16.53
C THR A 395 6.07 -14.99 -16.26
N GLY A 396 6.45 -15.07 -14.98
CA GLY A 396 7.83 -15.18 -14.56
C GLY A 396 8.31 -16.59 -14.83
N VAL A 397 9.44 -16.72 -15.52
CA VAL A 397 10.00 -18.02 -15.88
C VAL A 397 11.42 -18.09 -15.36
N THR A 398 11.66 -19.11 -14.57
CA THR A 398 12.99 -19.47 -14.06
C THR A 398 13.51 -20.65 -14.85
N ILE A 399 14.73 -20.53 -15.35
CA ILE A 399 15.41 -21.49 -16.23
C ILE A 399 16.75 -21.84 -15.59
N ILE A 400 16.96 -23.11 -15.30
CA ILE A 400 18.20 -23.66 -14.77
C ILE A 400 18.74 -24.64 -15.80
N SER A 401 19.86 -24.30 -16.43
CA SER A 401 20.45 -25.06 -17.53
C SER A 401 21.93 -25.36 -17.28
N GLY A 402 22.43 -26.48 -17.82
CA GLY A 402 23.87 -26.75 -17.87
C GLY A 402 24.61 -25.89 -18.89
N GLN A 403 23.89 -25.31 -19.86
CA GLN A 403 24.40 -24.43 -20.91
C GLN A 403 23.94 -22.99 -20.69
N SER A 404 24.16 -22.46 -19.48
CA SER A 404 23.62 -21.16 -19.05
C SER A 404 24.06 -20.01 -19.94
N ASP A 405 25.32 -19.96 -20.40
CA ASP A 405 25.81 -18.86 -21.26
C ASP A 405 25.10 -18.81 -22.62
N LEU A 406 24.98 -19.95 -23.30
CA LEU A 406 24.25 -20.04 -24.56
C LEU A 406 22.76 -19.74 -24.38
N MET A 407 22.17 -20.17 -23.26
CA MET A 407 20.78 -19.87 -22.92
C MET A 407 20.57 -18.36 -22.73
N LYS A 408 21.47 -17.67 -22.00
CA LYS A 408 21.42 -16.21 -21.81
C LYS A 408 21.46 -15.47 -23.14
N GLU A 409 22.39 -15.86 -24.02
CA GLU A 409 22.53 -15.24 -25.35
C GLU A 409 21.25 -15.41 -26.19
N ARG A 410 20.70 -16.63 -26.26
CA ARG A 410 19.50 -16.91 -27.07
C ARG A 410 18.26 -16.20 -26.54
N LEU A 411 18.08 -16.13 -25.22
CA LEU A 411 16.97 -15.39 -24.61
C LEU A 411 17.02 -13.89 -24.92
N VAL A 412 18.21 -13.29 -24.85
CA VAL A 412 18.38 -11.86 -25.12
C VAL A 412 18.28 -11.56 -26.62
N ASN A 413 19.03 -12.30 -27.46
CA ASN A 413 19.23 -11.94 -28.86
C ASN A 413 18.17 -12.55 -29.81
N GLN A 414 17.65 -13.75 -29.52
CA GLN A 414 16.67 -14.41 -30.39
C GLN A 414 15.24 -14.16 -29.90
N LEU A 415 14.99 -14.31 -28.60
CA LEU A 415 13.66 -14.05 -28.03
C LEU A 415 13.43 -12.55 -27.78
N GLY A 416 14.48 -11.74 -27.67
CA GLY A 416 14.38 -10.30 -27.47
C GLY A 416 13.95 -9.92 -26.05
N ARG A 417 14.28 -10.75 -25.06
CA ARG A 417 13.77 -10.62 -23.68
C ARG A 417 14.88 -10.28 -22.72
N GLY A 418 14.59 -9.32 -21.83
CA GLY A 418 15.46 -9.05 -20.69
C GLY A 418 15.55 -10.26 -19.79
N ILE A 419 16.73 -10.48 -19.23
CA ILE A 419 16.99 -11.55 -18.27
C ILE A 419 17.61 -10.98 -17.00
N THR A 420 17.33 -11.61 -15.87
CA THR A 420 18.04 -11.42 -14.61
C THR A 420 18.72 -12.73 -14.25
N VAL A 421 19.95 -12.67 -13.75
CA VAL A 421 20.71 -13.87 -13.38
C VAL A 421 20.88 -13.88 -11.88
N TYR A 422 20.28 -14.86 -11.21
CA TYR A 422 20.58 -15.16 -9.82
C TYR A 422 21.80 -16.09 -9.78
N LYS A 423 22.80 -15.73 -8.96
CA LYS A 423 23.93 -16.61 -8.67
C LYS A 423 23.49 -17.58 -7.58
N GLY A 424 23.59 -18.87 -7.87
CA GLY A 424 23.21 -19.93 -6.94
C GLY A 424 24.19 -21.09 -6.99
N GLU A 425 23.86 -22.11 -6.23
CA GLU A 425 24.61 -23.36 -6.16
C GLU A 425 23.66 -24.52 -6.48
N ARG A 426 24.11 -25.49 -7.28
CA ARG A 426 23.33 -26.69 -7.54
C ARG A 426 23.18 -27.49 -6.25
N GLY A 427 21.93 -27.86 -5.96
CA GLY A 427 21.63 -28.79 -4.88
C GLY A 427 22.18 -30.19 -5.13
N PHE A 428 22.13 -31.02 -4.09
CA PHE A 428 22.63 -32.38 -4.11
C PHE A 428 21.70 -33.33 -4.86
N LEU A 429 22.28 -34.28 -5.59
CA LEU A 429 21.54 -35.36 -6.23
C LEU A 429 21.59 -36.62 -5.35
N PRO A 430 20.58 -37.51 -5.42
CA PRO A 430 20.63 -38.81 -4.74
C PRO A 430 21.93 -39.55 -5.09
N GLY A 431 22.71 -39.91 -4.07
CA GLY A 431 24.02 -40.57 -4.23
C GLY A 431 25.23 -39.62 -4.37
N ASN A 432 25.03 -38.30 -4.45
CA ASN A 432 26.10 -37.29 -4.51
C ASN A 432 25.77 -36.08 -3.61
N PHE A 433 26.02 -36.22 -2.31
CA PHE A 433 25.74 -35.21 -1.27
C PHE A 433 26.93 -34.31 -0.92
N HIS A 434 28.11 -34.58 -1.48
CA HIS A 434 29.34 -33.82 -1.19
C HIS A 434 29.85 -33.02 -2.39
N GLN A 435 29.09 -33.02 -3.50
CA GLN A 435 29.44 -32.30 -4.70
C GLN A 435 28.39 -31.23 -4.95
N SER A 436 28.79 -29.98 -4.76
CA SER A 436 28.03 -28.81 -5.12
C SER A 436 28.81 -28.02 -6.18
N SER A 437 28.10 -27.27 -7.01
CA SER A 437 28.72 -26.49 -8.08
C SER A 437 27.93 -25.21 -8.31
N ASN A 438 28.64 -24.12 -8.56
CA ASN A 438 28.02 -22.84 -8.90
C ASN A 438 27.15 -22.98 -10.14
N CYS A 439 25.99 -22.32 -10.14
CA CYS A 439 25.12 -22.24 -11.30
C CYS A 439 24.48 -20.86 -11.44
N ASP A 440 24.21 -20.51 -12.70
CA ASP A 440 23.43 -19.34 -13.06
C ASP A 440 21.97 -19.77 -13.21
N ILE A 441 21.10 -19.17 -12.40
CA ILE A 441 19.65 -19.33 -12.50
C ILE A 441 19.12 -18.14 -13.29
N ILE A 442 18.59 -18.41 -14.48
CA ILE A 442 18.15 -17.36 -15.40
C ILE A 442 16.66 -17.10 -15.16
N PHE A 443 16.30 -15.85 -14.92
CA PHE A 443 14.92 -15.42 -14.76
C PHE A 443 14.53 -14.47 -15.89
N THR A 444 13.38 -14.67 -16.48
CA THR A 444 12.81 -13.78 -17.51
C THR A 444 11.31 -13.67 -17.35
N VAL A 445 10.75 -12.58 -17.83
CA VAL A 445 9.31 -12.34 -17.82
C VAL A 445 8.82 -12.34 -19.25
N VAL A 446 7.82 -13.18 -19.52
CA VAL A 446 7.21 -13.34 -20.85
C VAL A 446 5.70 -13.27 -20.75
N THR A 447 5.04 -12.96 -21.85
CA THR A 447 3.58 -13.06 -21.94
C THR A 447 3.13 -14.52 -22.12
N ARG A 448 1.86 -14.82 -21.84
CA ARG A 448 1.28 -16.16 -22.07
C ARG A 448 1.45 -16.64 -23.52
N LEU A 449 1.39 -15.75 -24.50
CA LEU A 449 1.57 -16.06 -25.92
C LEU A 449 3.02 -16.42 -26.27
N GLU A 450 3.98 -15.89 -25.52
CA GLU A 450 5.41 -16.11 -25.73
C GLU A 450 5.95 -17.34 -25.03
N MET A 451 5.21 -17.85 -24.04
CA MET A 451 5.56 -19.08 -23.31
C MET A 451 5.90 -20.24 -24.23
N ARG A 452 5.15 -20.39 -25.33
CA ARG A 452 5.41 -21.46 -26.31
C ARG A 452 6.75 -21.28 -27.01
N LYS A 453 7.09 -20.05 -27.43
CA LYS A 453 8.37 -19.74 -28.08
C LYS A 453 9.54 -19.95 -27.12
N LEU A 454 9.38 -19.50 -25.87
CA LEU A 454 10.37 -19.70 -24.80
C LEU A 454 10.64 -21.18 -24.56
N LYS A 455 9.59 -22.00 -24.38
CA LYS A 455 9.74 -23.45 -24.14
C LYS A 455 10.47 -24.15 -25.28
N ASN A 456 10.16 -23.83 -26.53
CA ASN A 456 10.85 -24.39 -27.69
C ASN A 456 12.33 -24.01 -27.70
N LEU A 457 12.63 -22.71 -27.50
CA LEU A 457 14.01 -22.22 -27.46
C LEU A 457 14.82 -22.88 -26.33
N VAL A 458 14.22 -23.07 -25.16
CA VAL A 458 14.89 -23.77 -24.05
C VAL A 458 15.14 -25.23 -24.40
N ALA A 459 14.13 -25.95 -24.92
CA ALA A 459 14.27 -27.35 -25.29
C ALA A 459 15.29 -27.60 -26.41
N GLU A 460 15.38 -26.69 -27.39
CA GLU A 460 16.39 -26.73 -28.46
C GLU A 460 17.81 -26.46 -27.96
N THR A 461 17.94 -25.62 -26.92
CA THR A 461 19.24 -25.22 -26.37
C THR A 461 19.76 -26.23 -25.35
N ASP A 462 18.92 -26.66 -24.43
CA ASP A 462 19.24 -27.68 -23.43
C ASP A 462 18.00 -28.52 -23.08
N PRO A 463 17.85 -29.72 -23.66
CA PRO A 463 16.74 -30.63 -23.35
C PRO A 463 16.69 -31.07 -21.88
N LYS A 464 17.78 -30.91 -21.12
CA LYS A 464 17.87 -31.26 -19.69
C LYS A 464 17.64 -30.04 -18.77
N ALA A 465 17.32 -28.87 -19.33
CA ALA A 465 17.07 -27.68 -18.53
C ALA A 465 15.81 -27.85 -17.67
N PHE A 466 15.91 -27.40 -16.42
CA PHE A 466 14.77 -27.32 -15.52
C PHE A 466 14.11 -25.94 -15.64
N VAL A 467 12.82 -25.93 -15.96
CA VAL A 467 12.05 -24.70 -16.17
C VAL A 467 10.80 -24.75 -15.32
N PHE A 468 10.58 -23.70 -14.54
CA PHE A 468 9.31 -23.48 -13.85
C PHE A 468 8.81 -22.06 -14.06
N ALA A 469 7.49 -21.90 -13.98
CA ALA A 469 6.81 -20.66 -14.29
C ALA A 469 5.84 -20.29 -13.16
N SER A 470 5.81 -19.01 -12.81
CA SER A 470 4.88 -18.42 -11.87
C SER A 470 4.10 -17.30 -12.55
N THR A 471 2.81 -17.18 -12.23
CA THR A 471 2.01 -16.05 -12.69
C THR A 471 2.45 -14.82 -11.91
N ILE A 472 2.80 -13.76 -12.63
CA ILE A 472 3.11 -12.45 -12.06
C ILE A 472 1.87 -11.59 -12.24
N LYS A 473 1.34 -11.06 -11.13
CA LYS A 473 0.18 -10.16 -11.14
C LYS A 473 0.51 -8.83 -11.80
N GLU A 474 1.67 -8.25 -11.45
CA GLU A 474 2.13 -6.96 -11.99
C GLU A 474 3.66 -6.97 -12.19
N ALA A 475 4.12 -6.38 -13.29
CA ALA A 475 5.54 -6.16 -13.57
C ALA A 475 5.72 -4.79 -14.23
N THR A 476 6.60 -3.96 -13.67
CA THR A 476 6.86 -2.59 -14.15
C THR A 476 8.37 -2.38 -14.32
N GLY A 477 8.77 -1.65 -15.37
CA GLY A 477 10.18 -1.43 -15.73
C GLY A 477 10.79 -2.57 -16.56
N GLY A 478 12.08 -2.49 -16.88
CA GLY A 478 12.79 -3.52 -17.67
C GLY A 478 12.35 -3.65 -19.14
N ILE A 479 12.89 -4.65 -19.85
CA ILE A 479 12.54 -4.95 -21.26
C ILE A 479 11.37 -5.96 -21.28
N LEU A 480 10.17 -5.48 -20.93
CA LEU A 480 8.93 -6.27 -20.90
C LEU A 480 8.17 -6.30 -22.24
N ARG A 481 8.56 -5.47 -23.20
CA ARG A 481 8.09 -5.52 -24.60
C ARG A 481 9.25 -5.26 -25.55
N ARG A 482 9.27 -5.95 -26.68
CA ARG A 482 10.19 -5.66 -27.79
C ARG A 482 9.87 -4.24 -28.28
N ARG A 483 10.78 -3.29 -28.11
CA ARG A 483 10.69 -2.00 -28.82
C ARG A 483 10.83 -2.32 -30.31
N VAL A 484 9.72 -2.27 -31.04
CA VAL A 484 9.78 -2.21 -32.50
C VAL A 484 10.26 -0.79 -32.79
N SER A 485 11.56 -0.63 -33.05
CA SER A 485 12.04 0.60 -33.68
C SER A 485 11.47 0.63 -35.10
N HIS A 486 10.66 1.64 -35.40
CA HIS A 486 10.27 1.96 -36.77
C HIS A 486 11.47 2.45 -37.57
#